data_AF-A0A5Y3Q5M3-F1
#
_entry.id   AF-A0A5Y3Q5M3-F1
#
_cell.length_a   1.000
_cell.length_b   1.000
_cell.length_c   1.000
_cell.angle_alpha   90.00
_cell.angle_beta   90.00
_cell.angle_gamma   90.00
#
_symmetry.space_group_name_H-M   'P 1'
#
loop_
_entity.id
_entity.type
_entity.pdbx_description
1 polymer ?
#
loop_
_entity_poly.entity_id
_entity_poly.type
_entity_poly.pdbx_seq_one_letter_code
_entity_poly.pdbx_strand_id
1 'polypeptide(L)' 'MWKTLHQLAIPPQLYQICGGLIPWSAIASAVVLAAGWIWGFGFAP' A
#
# COMPACT_ATOMS: atom_id res chain seq x y z
N MET A 1 9.50 14.27 27.39
CA MET A 1 9.53 13.79 25.99
C MET A 1 9.16 12.30 25.94
N TRP A 2 7.91 11.96 26.28
CA TRP A 2 7.30 10.61 26.17
C TRP A 2 5.85 10.70 25.67
N LYS A 3 5.32 11.93 25.54
CA LYS A 3 3.91 12.23 25.25
C LYS A 3 3.57 11.93 23.78
N THR A 4 4.54 12.09 22.88
CA THR A 4 4.40 11.78 21.44
C THR A 4 4.26 10.28 21.19
N LEU A 5 5.00 9.43 21.92
CA LEU A 5 4.87 7.97 21.79
C LEU A 5 3.53 7.48 22.34
N HIS A 6 3.01 8.14 23.39
CA HIS A 6 1.68 7.84 23.92
C HIS A 6 0.53 8.33 23.01
N GLN A 7 0.76 9.40 22.23
CA GLN A 7 -0.15 9.87 21.17
C GLN A 7 -0.09 9.00 19.91
N LEU A 8 1.07 8.40 19.61
CA LEU A 8 1.19 7.43 18.51
C LEU A 8 0.58 6.08 18.88
N ALA A 9 0.56 5.73 20.18
CA ALA A 9 -0.14 4.59 20.74
C ALA A 9 -1.68 4.78 20.82
N ILE A 10 -2.19 5.97 20.52
CA ILE A 10 -3.62 6.18 20.28
C ILE A 10 -3.93 5.58 18.89
N PRO A 11 -4.76 4.52 18.83
CA PRO A 11 -4.78 3.56 17.72
C PRO A 11 -5.35 4.00 16.35
N PRO A 12 -6.03 5.16 16.15
CA PRO A 12 -6.53 5.48 14.81
C PRO A 12 -5.46 5.91 13.82
N GLN A 13 -4.37 6.60 14.21
CA GLN A 13 -3.40 7.10 13.23
C GLN A 13 -2.53 5.99 12.63
N LEU A 14 -2.01 5.07 13.43
CA LEU A 14 -1.28 3.91 12.91
C LEU A 14 -2.20 2.96 12.13
N TYR A 15 -3.45 2.80 12.56
CA TYR A 15 -4.43 2.01 11.81
C TYR A 15 -4.88 2.69 10.51
N GLN A 16 -4.93 4.02 10.45
CA GLN A 16 -5.19 4.76 9.21
C GLN A 16 -3.97 4.75 8.29
N ILE A 17 -2.76 4.80 8.83
CA ILE A 17 -1.53 4.68 8.04
C ILE A 17 -1.43 3.24 7.49
N CYS A 18 -1.60 2.21 8.31
CA CYS A 18 -1.67 0.83 7.83
C CYS A 18 -2.86 0.63 6.88
N GLY A 19 -4.04 1.10 7.25
CA GLY A 19 -5.27 1.02 6.46
C GLY A 19 -5.25 1.86 5.17
N GLY A 20 -4.34 2.82 5.04
CA GLY A 20 -4.07 3.58 3.81
C GLY A 20 -2.88 3.05 3.01
N LEU A 21 -1.90 2.42 3.67
CA LEU A 21 -0.74 1.80 3.04
C LEU A 21 -1.09 0.45 2.40
N ILE A 22 -2.01 -0.30 3.00
CA ILE A 22 -2.55 -1.56 2.47
C ILE A 22 -3.28 -1.35 1.12
N PRO A 23 -4.23 -0.41 0.97
CA PRO A 23 -4.86 -0.15 -0.32
C PRO A 23 -3.87 0.42 -1.32
N TRP A 24 -2.91 1.26 -0.90
CA TRP A 24 -1.87 1.74 -1.81
C TRP A 24 -1.00 0.61 -2.34
N SER A 25 -0.62 -0.35 -1.48
CA SER A 25 0.12 -1.55 -1.87
C SER A 25 -0.70 -2.46 -2.77
N ALA A 26 -2.01 -2.61 -2.52
CA ALA A 26 -2.91 -3.37 -3.37
C ALA A 26 -3.07 -2.74 -4.76
N ILE A 27 -3.22 -1.41 -4.84
CA ILE A 27 -3.28 -0.66 -6.10
C ILE A 27 -1.96 -0.82 -6.86
N ALA A 28 -0.81 -0.63 -6.18
CA ALA A 28 0.49 -0.79 -6.80
C ALA A 28 0.70 -2.21 -7.35
N SER A 29 0.31 -3.23 -6.59
CA SER A 29 0.36 -4.62 -7.03
C SER A 29 -0.56 -4.88 -8.23
N ALA A 30 -1.78 -4.37 -8.22
CA ALA A 30 -2.72 -4.49 -9.33
C ALA A 30 -2.21 -3.79 -10.60
N VAL A 31 -1.59 -2.61 -10.46
CA VAL A 31 -0.99 -1.87 -11.59
C VAL A 31 0.19 -2.65 -12.17
N VAL A 32 1.07 -3.19 -11.32
CA VAL A 32 2.22 -4.00 -11.78
C VAL A 32 1.75 -5.29 -12.44
N LEU A 33 0.74 -5.96 -11.88
CA LEU A 33 0.11 -7.14 -12.49
C LEU A 33 -0.50 -6.81 -13.85
N ALA A 34 -1.29 -5.75 -13.95
CA ALA A 34 -1.90 -5.32 -15.20
C ALA A 34 -0.84 -4.94 -16.24
N ALA A 35 0.19 -4.19 -15.84
CA ALA A 35 1.30 -3.83 -16.71
C ALA A 35 2.04 -5.08 -17.19
N GLY A 36 2.35 -6.03 -16.29
CA GLY A 36 2.96 -7.31 -16.64
C GLY A 36 2.08 -8.16 -17.55
N TRP A 37 0.75 -8.09 -17.40
CA TRP A 37 -0.18 -8.80 -18.26
C TRP A 37 -0.22 -8.22 -19.67
N ILE A 38 -0.29 -6.89 -19.78
CA ILE A 38 -0.27 -6.17 -21.07
C ILE A 38 1.05 -6.42 -21.79
N TRP A 39 2.17 -6.37 -21.05
CA TRP A 39 3.49 -6.63 -21.62
C TRP A 39 3.66 -8.10 -21.99
N GLY A 40 3.17 -9.04 -21.17
CA GLY A 40 3.22 -10.47 -21.44
C GLY A 40 2.34 -10.90 -22.61
N PHE A 41 1.16 -10.30 -22.78
CA PHE A 41 0.28 -10.58 -23.93
C PHE A 41 0.71 -9.85 -25.20
N GLY A 42 1.25 -8.63 -25.08
CA GLY A 42 1.68 -7.83 -26.22
C GLY A 42 3.08 -8.18 -26.74
N PHE A 43 3.91 -8.80 -25.90
CA PHE A 43 5.30 -9.16 -26.20
C PHE A 43 5.56 -10.68 -26.09
N ALA A 44 4.50 -11.49 -26.17
CA ALA A 44 4.60 -12.89 -26.56
C ALA A 44 4.39 -12.96 -28.09
N PRO A 45 5.46 -13.13 -28.90
CA PRO A 45 5.31 -13.57 -30.29
C PRO A 45 4.80 -15.01 -30.40
#